data_AF-A0A6C0L846-F1
#
_entry.id   AF-A0A6C0L846-F1
#
_cell.length_a   1.000
_cell.length_b   1.000
_cell.length_c   1.000
_cell.angle_alpha   90.00
_cell.angle_beta   90.00
_cell.angle_gamma   90.00
#
_symmetry.space_group_name_H-M   'P 1'
#
loop_
_entity.id
_entity.type
_entity.pdbx_description
1 polymer ?
#
loop_
_entity_poly.entity_id
_entity_poly.type
_entity_poly.pdbx_seq_one_letter_code
_entity_poly.pdbx_strand_id
1 'polypeptide(L)'
;MSTAVVMSIIKAQQERKKQEELESNSSSSSYSPMIESNSISSNSKHEPEPEPRDIYDITKQIMDLIPDSEVELLYQLRKFYDTLWNQAPELRISGILWKQLGNVLNKNIDSFEQDWQKKILKLFNNE
;
A
#
# COMPACT_ATOMS: atom_id res chain seq x y z
N MET A 1 4.93 -35.32 4.35
CA MET A 1 5.79 -34.59 5.30
C MET A 1 5.17 -34.69 6.69
N SER A 2 5.90 -35.19 7.68
CA SER A 2 5.36 -35.44 9.02
C SER A 2 4.97 -34.15 9.73
N THR A 3 3.76 -34.12 10.29
CA THR A 3 3.18 -33.06 11.14
C THR A 3 4.09 -32.66 12.32
N ALA A 4 4.96 -33.56 12.78
CA ALA A 4 5.95 -33.30 13.82
C ALA A 4 6.99 -32.22 13.44
N VAL A 5 7.32 -32.07 12.15
CA VAL A 5 8.31 -31.07 11.70
C VAL A 5 7.70 -29.66 11.70
N VAL A 6 6.43 -29.55 11.35
CA VAL A 6 5.71 -28.27 11.27
C VAL A 6 5.51 -27.67 12.67
N MET A 7 5.21 -28.50 13.68
CA MET A 7 5.04 -28.00 15.06
C MET A 7 6.36 -27.49 15.68
N SER A 8 7.50 -28.09 15.34
CA SER A 8 8.81 -27.62 15.83
C SER A 8 9.20 -26.25 15.28
N ILE A 9 8.84 -25.96 14.03
CA ILE A 9 9.10 -24.66 13.39
C ILE A 9 8.22 -23.56 14.01
N ILE A 10 6.95 -23.86 14.28
CA ILE A 10 6.02 -22.91 14.90
C ILE A 10 6.46 -22.57 16.33
N LYS A 11 6.92 -23.55 17.10
CA LYS A 11 7.40 -23.32 18.48
C LYS A 11 8.68 -22.48 18.51
N ALA A 12 9.58 -22.67 17.54
CA ALA A 12 10.80 -21.87 17.41
C ALA A 12 10.55 -20.41 17.01
N GLN A 13 9.46 -20.10 16.30
CA GLN A 13 9.09 -18.73 15.94
C GLN A 13 8.41 -17.96 17.08
N GLN A 14 7.70 -18.64 17.98
CA GLN A 14 7.08 -18.00 19.14
C GLN A 14 8.10 -17.57 20.21
N GLU A 15 9.19 -18.33 20.39
CA GLU A 15 10.24 -17.99 21.37
C GLU A 15 11.04 -16.73 20.95
N ARG A 16 11.26 -16.51 19.64
CA ARG A 16 11.97 -15.32 19.12
C ARG A 16 11.21 -14.02 19.36
N LYS A 17 9.88 -14.03 19.19
CA LYS A 17 9.04 -12.84 19.45
C LYS A 17 9.01 -12.43 20.92
N LYS A 18 9.22 -13.37 21.84
CA LYS A 18 9.21 -13.10 23.29
C LYS A 18 10.53 -12.47 23.78
N GLN A 19 11.62 -12.59 23.04
CA GLN A 19 12.91 -11.97 23.37
C GLN A 19 13.00 -10.51 22.90
N GLU A 20 12.43 -10.16 21.75
CA GLU A 20 12.43 -8.78 21.22
C GLU A 20 11.61 -7.81 22.10
N GLU A 21 10.60 -8.30 22.82
CA GLU A 21 9.75 -7.47 23.69
C GLU A 21 10.43 -7.11 25.04
N LEU A 22 11.50 -7.81 25.43
CA LEU A 22 12.23 -7.57 26.69
C LEU A 22 13.36 -6.53 26.56
N GLU A 23 13.83 -6.23 25.35
CA GLU A 23 14.93 -5.26 25.13
C GLU A 23 14.46 -3.81 24.95
N SER A 24 13.14 -3.58 24.85
CA SER A 24 12.59 -2.25 24.56
C SER A 24 12.32 -1.37 25.78
N ASN A 25 12.62 -1.82 27.01
CA ASN A 25 12.22 -1.15 28.26
C ASN A 25 13.38 -0.79 29.20
N SER A 26 14.55 -0.43 28.67
CA SER A 26 15.63 0.12 29.49
C SER A 26 16.51 1.08 28.69
N SER A 27 16.25 2.38 28.82
CA SER A 27 17.29 3.39 29.11
C SER A 27 16.66 4.79 29.17
N SER A 28 16.46 5.25 30.39
CA SER A 28 16.38 6.67 30.74
C SER A 28 17.79 7.16 31.00
N SER A 29 18.29 8.17 30.26
CA SER A 29 19.30 9.08 30.80
C SER A 29 19.42 10.36 29.97
N SER A 30 19.33 11.48 30.68
CA SER A 30 19.39 12.87 30.25
C SER A 30 20.84 13.32 30.02
N TYR A 31 21.13 14.03 28.92
CA TYR A 31 22.12 15.12 28.86
C TYR A 31 21.93 15.93 27.57
N SER A 32 21.70 17.25 27.70
CA SER A 32 21.93 18.23 26.64
C SER A 32 23.32 18.83 26.82
N PRO A 33 24.05 19.12 25.74
CA PRO A 33 24.73 20.40 25.66
C PRO A 33 24.58 21.11 24.30
N MET A 34 24.97 22.38 24.37
CA MET A 34 24.68 23.49 23.49
C MET A 34 25.18 23.38 22.04
N ILE A 35 24.35 23.95 21.18
CA ILE A 35 24.58 24.66 19.91
C ILE A 35 26.06 24.97 19.61
N GLU A 36 26.54 24.46 18.47
CA GLU A 36 27.49 25.19 17.65
C GLU A 36 26.99 25.20 16.20
N SER A 37 26.75 26.42 15.73
CA SER A 37 26.15 26.76 14.45
C SER A 37 27.06 26.35 13.30
N ASN A 38 26.58 25.46 12.43
CA ASN A 38 27.05 25.42 11.05
C ASN A 38 25.85 25.67 10.14
N SER A 39 25.71 26.93 9.74
CA SER A 39 24.83 27.37 8.67
C SER A 39 25.28 26.76 7.34
N ILE A 40 24.92 25.50 7.10
CA ILE A 40 24.93 24.95 5.74
C ILE A 40 23.67 25.49 5.09
N SER A 41 23.85 26.60 4.37
CA SER A 41 22.88 27.13 3.42
C SER A 41 22.77 26.14 2.26
N SER A 42 22.06 25.04 2.49
CA SER A 42 21.60 24.15 1.43
C SER A 42 20.47 24.88 0.71
N ASN A 43 20.83 25.54 -0.39
CA ASN A 43 19.90 25.99 -1.41
C ASN A 43 19.32 24.73 -2.09
N SER A 44 18.51 23.96 -1.35
CA SER A 44 17.80 22.80 -1.87
C SER A 44 16.61 23.35 -2.64
N LYS A 45 16.67 23.27 -3.97
CA LYS A 45 15.47 23.33 -4.80
C LYS A 45 14.54 22.26 -4.27
N HIS A 46 13.56 22.65 -3.48
CA HIS A 46 12.49 21.78 -3.03
C HIS A 46 11.64 21.50 -4.28
N GLU A 47 12.05 20.49 -5.06
CA GLU A 47 11.11 19.88 -5.99
C GLU A 47 9.96 19.34 -5.13
N PRO A 48 8.70 19.64 -5.49
CA PRO A 48 7.58 19.11 -4.75
C PRO A 48 7.66 17.59 -4.79
N GLU A 49 7.70 16.94 -3.62
CA GLU A 49 7.56 15.49 -3.57
C GLU A 49 6.22 15.12 -4.23
N PRO A 50 6.19 14.07 -5.08
CA PRO A 50 4.96 13.67 -5.73
C PRO A 50 3.92 13.31 -4.66
N GLU A 51 2.73 13.91 -4.76
CA GLU A 51 1.65 13.65 -3.82
C GLU A 51 1.33 12.14 -3.79
N PRO A 52 1.09 11.57 -2.59
CA PRO A 52 0.77 10.16 -2.46
C PRO A 52 -0.55 9.85 -3.18
N ARG A 53 -0.53 8.82 -4.03
CA ARG A 53 -1.69 8.45 -4.86
C ARG A 53 -2.82 7.90 -4.00
N ASP A 54 -3.98 8.56 -4.05
CA ASP A 54 -5.20 8.07 -3.41
C ASP A 54 -5.87 7.00 -4.29
N ILE A 55 -6.04 5.81 -3.73
CA ILE A 55 -6.72 4.71 -4.42
C ILE A 55 -8.18 5.02 -4.77
N TYR A 56 -8.84 5.91 -4.04
CA TYR A 56 -10.20 6.36 -4.32
C TYR A 56 -10.28 7.04 -5.69
N ASP A 57 -9.41 8.01 -5.93
CA ASP A 57 -9.37 8.74 -7.20
C ASP A 57 -8.94 7.84 -8.36
N ILE A 58 -8.00 6.94 -8.11
CA ILE A 58 -7.53 5.98 -9.11
C ILE A 58 -8.62 4.97 -9.47
N THR A 59 -9.35 4.45 -8.49
CA THR A 59 -10.47 3.53 -8.73
C THR A 59 -11.55 4.22 -9.58
N LYS A 60 -11.85 5.49 -9.29
CA LYS A 60 -12.80 6.28 -10.09
C LYS A 60 -12.33 6.44 -11.54
N GLN A 61 -11.07 6.83 -11.74
CA GLN A 61 -10.50 6.97 -13.10
C GLN A 61 -10.50 5.64 -13.87
N ILE A 62 -10.23 4.52 -13.18
CA ILE A 62 -10.33 3.19 -13.79
C ILE A 62 -11.74 2.91 -14.26
N MET A 63 -12.76 3.20 -13.44
CA MET A 63 -14.17 3.02 -13.83
C MET A 63 -14.55 3.82 -15.06
N ASP A 64 -14.04 5.04 -15.20
CA ASP A 64 -14.32 5.91 -16.38
C ASP A 64 -13.66 5.41 -17.67
N LEU A 65 -12.63 4.55 -17.58
CA LEU A 65 -11.94 3.97 -18.73
C LEU A 65 -12.61 2.69 -19.26
N ILE A 66 -13.39 2.01 -18.42
CA ILE A 66 -13.97 0.71 -18.72
C ILE A 66 -15.24 0.91 -19.55
N PRO A 67 -15.42 0.19 -20.67
CA PRO A 67 -16.64 0.30 -21.46
C PRO A 67 -17.84 -0.27 -20.70
N ASP A 68 -19.03 0.30 -20.94
CA ASP A 68 -20.28 -0.10 -20.29
C ASP A 68 -20.67 -1.58 -20.53
N SER A 69 -20.05 -2.24 -21.52
CA SER A 69 -20.24 -3.67 -21.78
C SER A 69 -19.67 -4.57 -20.67
N GLU A 70 -18.67 -4.10 -19.91
CA GLU A 70 -17.99 -4.85 -18.85
C GLU A 70 -18.74 -4.72 -17.51
N VAL A 71 -20.01 -5.11 -17.52
CA VAL A 71 -20.96 -4.89 -16.41
C VAL A 71 -20.47 -5.51 -15.10
N GLU A 72 -19.92 -6.73 -15.14
CA GLU A 72 -19.45 -7.42 -13.92
C GLU A 72 -18.24 -6.72 -13.32
N LEU A 73 -17.26 -6.32 -14.14
CA LEU A 73 -16.09 -5.59 -13.67
C LEU A 73 -16.49 -4.23 -13.05
N LEU A 74 -17.35 -3.48 -13.74
CA LEU A 74 -17.87 -2.20 -13.24
C LEU A 74 -18.62 -2.37 -11.91
N TYR A 75 -19.42 -3.43 -11.78
CA TYR A 75 -20.13 -3.75 -10.55
C TYR A 75 -19.18 -4.06 -9.39
N GLN A 76 -18.16 -4.90 -9.61
CA GLN A 76 -17.17 -5.24 -8.59
C GLN A 76 -16.33 -4.02 -8.18
N LEU A 77 -15.92 -3.19 -9.15
CA LEU A 77 -15.19 -1.95 -8.88
C LEU A 77 -16.04 -0.96 -8.10
N ARG A 78 -17.33 -0.79 -8.44
CA ARG A 78 -18.24 0.08 -7.68
C ARG A 78 -18.41 -0.42 -6.25
N LYS A 79 -18.60 -1.72 -6.05
CA LYS A 79 -18.66 -2.32 -4.71
C LYS A 79 -17.38 -2.06 -3.92
N PHE A 80 -16.22 -2.19 -4.55
CA PHE A 80 -14.94 -1.86 -3.92
C PHE A 80 -14.84 -0.37 -3.59
N TYR A 81 -15.17 0.51 -4.54
CA TYR A 81 -15.18 1.96 -4.38
C TYR A 81 -16.05 2.42 -3.20
N ASP A 82 -17.24 1.84 -3.05
CA ASP A 82 -18.14 2.14 -1.93
C ASP A 82 -17.52 1.78 -0.57
N THR A 83 -16.65 0.76 -0.51
CA THR A 83 -15.91 0.43 0.73
C THR A 83 -14.88 1.49 1.12
N LEU A 84 -14.42 2.30 0.17
CA LEU A 84 -13.41 3.34 0.37
C LEU A 84 -13.98 4.62 0.97
N TRP A 85 -15.28 4.90 0.79
CA TRP A 85 -15.93 6.16 1.19
C TRP A 85 -15.63 6.57 2.65
N ASN A 86 -15.61 5.59 3.56
CA ASN A 86 -15.39 5.82 4.99
C ASN A 86 -14.00 5.35 5.50
N GLN A 87 -13.05 5.13 4.60
CA GLN A 87 -11.68 4.80 4.99
C GLN A 87 -10.87 6.06 5.27
N ALA A 88 -9.95 6.00 6.23
CA ALA A 88 -9.04 7.10 6.51
C ALA A 88 -8.01 7.27 5.35
N PRO A 89 -7.55 8.50 5.04
CA PRO A 89 -6.65 8.76 3.92
C PRO A 89 -5.35 7.94 3.95
N GLU A 90 -4.78 7.72 5.13
CA GLU A 90 -3.58 6.90 5.32
C GLU A 90 -3.79 5.43 4.95
N LEU A 91 -5.02 4.92 5.09
CA LEU A 91 -5.38 3.58 4.62
C LEU A 91 -5.58 3.57 3.11
N ARG A 92 -6.11 4.65 2.52
CA ARG A 92 -6.32 4.79 1.07
C ARG A 92 -5.02 4.84 0.27
N ILE A 93 -3.95 5.36 0.87
CA ILE A 93 -2.60 5.32 0.29
C ILE A 93 -1.85 4.02 0.64
N SER A 94 -2.39 3.21 1.56
CA SER A 94 -1.73 1.97 1.99
C SER A 94 -1.76 0.87 0.93
N GLY A 95 -0.66 0.12 0.82
CA GLY A 95 -0.55 -0.97 -0.14
C GLY A 95 -1.57 -2.11 0.02
N ILE A 96 -2.31 -2.16 1.14
CA ILE A 96 -3.34 -3.19 1.38
C ILE A 96 -4.51 -3.00 0.42
N LEU A 97 -5.03 -1.79 0.30
CA LEU A 97 -6.17 -1.51 -0.57
C LEU A 97 -5.75 -1.60 -2.04
N TRP A 98 -4.51 -1.22 -2.37
CA TRP A 98 -3.95 -1.38 -3.72
C TRP A 98 -3.92 -2.84 -4.16
N LYS A 99 -3.56 -3.77 -3.26
CA LYS A 99 -3.63 -5.21 -3.54
C LYS A 99 -5.06 -5.68 -3.76
N GLN A 100 -6.03 -5.17 -2.99
CA GLN A 100 -7.43 -5.53 -3.17
C GLN A 100 -7.97 -5.06 -4.52
N LEU A 101 -7.65 -3.84 -4.94
CA LEU A 101 -7.98 -3.34 -6.28
C LEU A 101 -7.34 -4.23 -7.36
N GLY A 102 -6.05 -4.55 -7.22
CA GLY A 102 -5.35 -5.46 -8.13
C GLY A 102 -6.03 -6.83 -8.24
N ASN A 103 -6.54 -7.39 -7.13
CA ASN A 103 -7.28 -8.65 -7.15
C ASN A 103 -8.61 -8.55 -7.91
N VAL A 104 -9.32 -7.41 -7.81
CA VAL A 104 -10.54 -7.17 -8.59
C VAL A 104 -10.21 -7.12 -10.08
N LEU A 105 -9.15 -6.41 -10.46
CA LEU A 105 -8.71 -6.32 -11.86
C LEU A 105 -8.28 -7.68 -12.41
N ASN A 106 -7.39 -8.40 -11.70
CA ASN A 106 -6.87 -9.70 -12.14
C ASN A 106 -7.94 -10.79 -12.24
N LYS A 107 -9.05 -10.67 -11.49
CA LYS A 107 -10.17 -11.62 -11.58
C LYS A 107 -11.01 -11.44 -12.85
N ASN A 108 -11.03 -10.24 -13.41
CA ASN A 108 -11.90 -9.87 -14.53
C ASN A 108 -11.12 -9.58 -15.82
N ILE A 109 -9.81 -9.37 -15.74
CA ILE A 109 -8.92 -9.08 -16.87
C ILE A 109 -7.91 -10.23 -16.97
N ASP A 110 -8.20 -11.21 -17.81
CA ASP A 110 -7.31 -12.35 -18.08
C ASP A 110 -6.16 -11.98 -19.04
N SER A 111 -6.40 -11.04 -19.96
CA SER A 111 -5.44 -10.57 -20.96
C SER A 111 -5.60 -9.08 -21.24
N PHE A 112 -4.51 -8.42 -21.64
CA PHE A 112 -4.45 -6.98 -21.93
C PHE A 112 -4.45 -6.70 -23.44
N GLU A 113 -5.46 -7.18 -24.15
CA GLU A 113 -5.55 -7.01 -25.61
C GLU A 113 -6.18 -5.67 -25.99
N GLN A 114 -7.17 -5.23 -25.22
CA GLN A 114 -7.96 -4.04 -25.51
C GLN A 114 -7.28 -2.76 -25.00
N ASP A 115 -7.55 -1.64 -25.66
CA ASP A 115 -6.91 -0.36 -25.34
C ASP A 115 -7.22 0.14 -23.93
N TRP A 116 -8.46 -0.04 -23.47
CA TRP A 116 -8.85 0.38 -22.11
C TRP A 116 -8.10 -0.43 -21.03
N GLN A 117 -7.86 -1.72 -21.26
CA GLN A 117 -7.10 -2.58 -20.33
C GLN A 117 -5.65 -2.09 -20.22
N LYS A 118 -5.02 -1.74 -21.36
CA LYS A 118 -3.67 -1.17 -21.39
C LYS A 118 -3.61 0.19 -20.69
N LYS A 119 -4.64 1.03 -20.85
CA LYS A 119 -4.75 2.31 -20.13
C LYS A 119 -4.86 2.10 -18.62
N ILE A 120 -5.65 1.11 -18.17
CA ILE A 120 -5.73 0.75 -16.75
C ILE A 120 -4.37 0.29 -16.24
N LEU A 121 -3.66 -0.56 -16.98
CA LEU A 121 -2.33 -1.04 -16.56
C LEU A 121 -1.34 0.12 -16.38
N LYS A 122 -1.30 1.06 -17.34
CA LYS A 122 -0.48 2.27 -17.24
C LYS A 122 -0.85 3.13 -16.04
N LEU A 123 -2.15 3.40 -15.89
CA LEU A 123 -2.67 4.14 -14.75
C LEU A 123 -2.29 3.45 -13.43
N PHE A 124 -2.42 2.14 -13.33
CA PHE A 124 -2.08 1.37 -12.14
C PHE A 124 -0.58 1.47 -11.81
N ASN A 125 0.28 1.34 -12.84
CA ASN A 125 1.74 1.41 -12.71
C ASN A 125 2.32 2.83 -12.62
N ASN A 126 1.49 3.87 -12.70
CA ASN A 126 1.91 5.28 -12.71
C ASN A 126 2.77 5.65 -13.94
N GLU A 127 2.38 5.14 -15.12
CA GLU A 127 3.01 5.39 -16.43
C GLU A 127 2.19 6.31 -17.35
#